data_AF-A0A699SZR4-F1
#
_entry.id   AF-A0A699SZR4-F1
#
_cell.length_a   1.000
_cell.length_b   1.000
_cell.length_c   1.000
_cell.angle_alpha   90.00
_cell.angle_beta   90.00
_cell.angle_gamma   90.00
#
_symmetry.space_group_name_H-M   'P 1'
#
loop_
_entity.id
_entity.type
_entity.pdbx_description
1 polymer ?
#
loop_
_entity_poly.entity_id
_entity_poly.type
_entity_poly.pdbx_seq_one_letter_code
_entity_poly.pdbx_strand_id
1 'polypeptide(L)'
;IKLLLFPFSLEGEARIWLDKEPPRSILAWEDLVLKFINQFFPPSKTTYLRNEITNFLQKPNEMFNEAWERFKDLLRQCPHHGFSELHQLDTFYNALNPNDQDALDSAAG
;
A
#
# COMPACT_ATOMS: atom_id res chain seq x y z
N ILE A 1 21.91 -15.66 4.24
CA ILE A 1 21.03 -15.62 5.44
C ILE A 1 19.59 -15.25 5.08
N LYS A 2 19.32 -14.09 4.42
CA LYS A 2 17.95 -13.64 4.08
C LYS A 2 17.09 -14.71 3.37
N LEU A 3 17.59 -15.29 2.28
CA LEU A 3 16.90 -16.36 1.53
C LEU A 3 16.51 -17.57 2.41
N LEU A 4 17.37 -17.94 3.36
CA LEU A 4 17.12 -19.09 4.25
C LEU A 4 16.01 -18.80 5.26
N LEU A 5 15.91 -17.54 5.72
CA LEU A 5 14.96 -17.14 6.76
C LEU A 5 13.60 -16.72 6.20
N PHE A 6 13.54 -16.28 4.94
CA PHE A 6 12.31 -15.79 4.31
C PHE A 6 11.12 -16.77 4.37
N PRO A 7 11.28 -18.09 4.16
CA PRO A 7 10.14 -19.01 4.27
C PRO A 7 9.46 -19.00 5.64
N PHE A 8 10.18 -18.63 6.71
CA PHE A 8 9.65 -18.55 8.07
C PHE A 8 8.87 -17.26 8.34
N SER A 9 8.99 -16.25 7.48
CA SER A 9 8.16 -15.05 7.55
C SER A 9 6.87 -15.16 6.72
N LEU A 10 6.63 -16.28 6.05
CA LEU A 10 5.47 -16.47 5.18
C LEU A 10 4.41 -17.36 5.84
N GLU A 11 3.15 -16.95 5.66
CA GLU A 11 1.96 -17.71 6.06
C GLU A 11 0.95 -17.75 4.90
N GLY A 12 -0.02 -18.66 4.98
CA GLY A 12 -1.14 -18.77 4.03
C GLY A 12 -0.70 -18.86 2.57
N GLU A 13 -1.35 -18.09 1.69
CA GLU A 13 -1.12 -18.07 0.24
C GLU A 13 0.34 -17.80 -0.14
N ALA A 14 1.03 -16.93 0.61
CA ALA A 14 2.44 -16.62 0.35
C ALA A 14 3.34 -17.84 0.57
N ARG A 15 3.06 -18.61 1.62
CA ARG A 15 3.81 -19.84 1.90
C ARG A 15 3.51 -20.90 0.84
N ILE A 16 2.23 -21.10 0.53
CA ILE A 16 1.78 -22.06 -0.49
C ILE A 16 2.39 -21.76 -1.86
N TRP A 17 2.49 -20.48 -2.22
CA TRP A 17 3.16 -20.04 -3.45
C TRP A 17 4.63 -20.43 -3.47
N LEU A 18 5.38 -20.11 -2.39
CA LEU A 18 6.80 -20.40 -2.32
C LEU A 18 7.07 -21.91 -2.42
N ASP A 19 6.25 -22.72 -1.77
CA ASP A 19 6.36 -24.19 -1.80
C ASP A 19 6.05 -24.80 -3.19
N LYS A 20 5.34 -24.06 -4.07
CA LYS A 20 5.02 -24.47 -5.45
C LYS A 20 6.06 -24.04 -6.48
N GLU A 21 7.02 -23.20 -6.11
CA GLU A 21 8.05 -22.74 -7.05
C GLU A 21 8.92 -23.90 -7.54
N PRO A 22 9.27 -23.96 -8.84
CA PRO A 22 10.10 -25.03 -9.37
C PRO A 22 11.46 -25.10 -8.67
N PRO A 23 12.05 -26.30 -8.49
CA PRO A 23 13.39 -26.43 -7.97
C PRO A 23 14.38 -25.58 -8.77
N ARG A 24 15.27 -24.87 -8.06
CA ARG A 24 16.28 -23.97 -8.66
C ARG A 24 15.71 -22.77 -9.43
N SER A 25 14.44 -22.41 -9.24
CA SER A 25 13.86 -21.18 -9.83
C SER A 25 14.29 -19.90 -9.12
N ILE A 26 14.71 -20.00 -7.85
CA ILE A 26 15.16 -18.88 -7.00
C ILE A 26 16.57 -19.23 -6.53
N LEU A 27 17.57 -18.50 -7.05
CA LEU A 27 18.99 -18.74 -6.73
C LEU A 27 19.60 -17.58 -5.92
N ALA A 28 19.09 -16.37 -6.11
CA ALA A 28 19.51 -15.17 -5.41
C ALA A 28 18.34 -14.49 -4.67
N TRP A 29 18.68 -13.62 -3.73
CA TRP A 29 17.69 -12.84 -2.98
C TRP A 29 16.88 -11.95 -3.93
N GLU A 30 17.54 -11.40 -4.94
CA GLU A 30 16.95 -10.56 -5.96
C GLU A 30 15.90 -11.33 -6.79
N ASP A 31 16.17 -12.59 -7.14
CA ASP A 31 15.20 -13.44 -7.86
C ASP A 31 13.93 -13.67 -7.04
N LEU A 32 14.10 -13.98 -5.74
CA LEU A 32 13.00 -14.17 -4.80
C LEU A 32 12.14 -12.91 -4.70
N VAL A 33 12.77 -11.76 -4.49
CA VAL A 33 12.08 -10.47 -4.37
C VAL A 33 11.31 -10.15 -5.64
N LEU A 34 11.92 -10.30 -6.82
CA LEU A 34 11.27 -10.03 -8.10
C LEU A 34 10.07 -10.96 -8.33
N LYS A 35 10.23 -12.26 -8.09
CA LYS A 35 9.13 -13.23 -8.25
C LYS A 35 7.99 -12.97 -7.25
N PHE A 36 8.31 -12.70 -5.99
CA PHE A 36 7.32 -12.40 -4.96
C PHE A 36 6.52 -11.13 -5.30
N ILE A 37 7.21 -10.05 -5.70
CA ILE A 37 6.54 -8.80 -6.11
C ILE A 37 5.66 -9.06 -7.33
N ASN A 38 6.15 -9.76 -8.36
CA ASN A 38 5.34 -10.04 -9.55
C ASN A 38 4.10 -10.88 -9.26
N GLN A 39 4.18 -11.82 -8.29
CA GLN A 39 3.06 -12.65 -7.89
C GLN A 39 2.01 -11.89 -7.06
N PHE A 40 2.43 -11.14 -6.04
CA PHE A 40 1.52 -10.56 -5.04
C PHE A 40 1.23 -9.06 -5.24
N PHE A 41 2.11 -8.38 -5.96
CA PHE A 41 2.08 -6.94 -6.26
C PHE A 41 2.40 -6.67 -7.73
N PRO A 42 1.68 -7.30 -8.69
CA PRO A 42 1.94 -7.10 -10.11
C PRO A 42 1.90 -5.61 -10.46
N PRO A 43 2.65 -5.15 -11.47
CA PRO A 43 2.71 -3.73 -11.83
C PRO A 43 1.34 -3.08 -12.04
N SER A 44 0.38 -3.82 -12.61
CA SER A 44 -1.01 -3.35 -12.78
C SER A 44 -1.70 -3.04 -11.46
N LYS A 45 -1.57 -3.91 -10.45
CA LYS A 45 -2.11 -3.69 -9.11
C LYS A 45 -1.43 -2.51 -8.43
N THR A 46 -0.11 -2.40 -8.57
CA THR A 46 0.65 -1.25 -8.05
C THR A 46 0.18 0.06 -8.68
N THR A 47 0.03 0.11 -10.00
CA THR A 47 -0.48 1.30 -10.71
C THR A 47 -1.90 1.64 -10.29
N TYR A 48 -2.78 0.64 -10.17
CA TYR A 48 -4.15 0.84 -9.70
C TYR A 48 -4.17 1.46 -8.29
N LEU A 49 -3.46 0.88 -7.32
CA LEU A 49 -3.42 1.40 -5.95
C LEU A 49 -2.81 2.81 -5.89
N ARG A 50 -1.76 3.09 -6.67
CA ARG A 50 -1.20 4.44 -6.77
C ARG A 50 -2.22 5.44 -7.31
N ASN A 51 -3.01 5.06 -8.30
CA ASN A 51 -4.08 5.92 -8.82
C ASN A 51 -5.19 6.14 -7.80
N GLU A 52 -5.57 5.12 -7.02
CA GLU A 52 -6.56 5.27 -5.94
C GLU A 52 -6.06 6.20 -4.83
N ILE A 53 -4.75 6.17 -4.51
CA ILE A 53 -4.12 7.10 -3.57
C ILE A 53 -4.14 8.52 -4.14
N THR A 54 -3.63 8.73 -5.36
CA THR A 54 -3.55 10.09 -5.97
C THR A 54 -4.91 10.71 -6.23
N ASN A 55 -5.91 9.91 -6.60
CA ASN A 55 -7.27 10.40 -6.89
C ASN A 55 -8.22 10.20 -5.70
N PHE A 56 -7.69 10.04 -4.49
CA PHE A 56 -8.51 9.87 -3.31
C PHE A 56 -9.45 11.07 -3.15
N LEU A 57 -10.71 10.79 -2.83
CA LEU A 57 -11.71 11.78 -2.47
C LEU A 57 -12.50 11.24 -1.28
N GLN A 58 -12.79 12.11 -0.33
CA GLN A 58 -13.77 11.81 0.71
C GLN A 58 -15.14 11.62 0.07
N LYS A 59 -15.82 10.53 0.44
CA LYS A 59 -17.14 10.21 -0.12
C LYS A 59 -18.22 11.09 0.53
N PRO A 60 -19.35 11.34 -0.16
CA PRO A 60 -20.50 11.97 0.45
C PRO A 60 -20.95 11.21 1.71
N ASN A 61 -21.14 11.93 2.82
CA ASN A 61 -21.52 11.40 4.13
C ASN A 61 -20.48 10.49 4.82
N GLU A 62 -19.27 10.36 4.30
CA GLU A 62 -18.17 9.67 4.98
C GLU A 62 -17.59 10.60 6.06
N MET A 63 -17.45 10.11 7.29
CA MET A 63 -16.84 10.91 8.35
C MET A 63 -15.32 11.04 8.13
N PHE A 64 -14.71 12.11 8.65
CA PHE A 64 -13.27 12.34 8.56
C PHE A 64 -12.43 11.11 8.97
N ASN A 65 -12.77 10.47 10.09
CA ASN A 65 -12.03 9.30 10.59
C ASN A 65 -12.18 8.08 9.68
N GLU A 66 -13.34 7.90 9.04
CA GLU A 66 -13.56 6.82 8.07
C GLU A 66 -12.73 7.04 6.81
N ALA A 67 -12.73 8.27 6.30
CA ALA A 67 -11.89 8.67 5.17
C ALA A 67 -10.41 8.49 5.48
N TRP A 68 -9.97 8.88 6.68
CA TRP A 68 -8.59 8.72 7.12
C TRP A 68 -8.15 7.26 7.22
N GLU A 69 -8.99 6.38 7.80
CA GLU A 69 -8.69 4.95 7.85
C GLU A 69 -8.64 4.34 6.44
N ARG A 70 -9.55 4.72 5.55
CA ARG A 70 -9.57 4.25 4.16
C ARG A 70 -8.31 4.69 3.40
N PHE A 71 -7.88 5.94 3.58
CA PHE A 71 -6.64 6.43 2.97
C PHE A 71 -5.41 5.67 3.48
N LYS A 72 -5.30 5.47 4.81
CA LYS A 72 -4.19 4.68 5.39
C LYS A 72 -4.22 3.22 4.95
N ASP A 73 -5.40 2.64 4.75
CA ASP A 73 -5.50 1.28 4.23
C ASP A 73 -4.94 1.17 2.80
N LEU A 74 -5.25 2.13 1.92
CA LEU A 74 -4.66 2.18 0.57
C LEU A 74 -3.12 2.27 0.61
N LEU A 75 -2.56 3.08 1.52
CA LEU A 75 -1.10 3.17 1.71
C LEU A 75 -0.50 1.83 2.16
N ARG A 76 -1.14 1.13 3.10
CA ARG A 76 -0.70 -0.19 3.59
C ARG A 76 -0.80 -1.28 2.52
N GLN A 77 -1.77 -1.19 1.63
CA GLN A 77 -1.92 -2.13 0.51
C GLN A 77 -0.82 -1.94 -0.56
N CYS A 78 -0.17 -0.77 -0.62
CA CYS A 78 0.92 -0.47 -1.55
C CYS A 78 2.13 0.13 -0.83
N PRO A 79 2.84 -0.61 0.05
CA PRO A 79 3.92 -0.04 0.86
C PRO A 79 5.10 0.51 0.03
N HIS A 80 5.22 0.07 -1.22
CA HIS A 80 6.19 0.55 -2.21
C HIS A 80 5.64 1.67 -3.12
N HIS A 81 4.61 2.40 -2.69
CA HIS A 81 3.96 3.45 -3.48
C HIS A 81 4.88 4.63 -3.87
N GLY A 82 5.95 4.90 -3.11
CA GLY A 82 6.94 5.93 -3.42
C GLY A 82 6.54 7.39 -3.10
N PHE A 83 5.31 7.63 -2.65
CA PHE A 83 4.86 8.94 -2.12
C PHE A 83 5.54 9.32 -0.79
N SER A 84 6.06 10.55 -0.69
CA SER A 84 6.57 11.11 0.56
C SER A 84 5.45 11.41 1.56
N GLU A 85 5.79 11.52 2.86
CA GLU A 85 4.80 11.88 3.89
C GLU A 85 4.10 13.21 3.59
N LEU A 86 4.85 14.22 3.13
CA LEU A 86 4.28 15.50 2.72
C LEU A 86 3.28 15.35 1.56
N HIS A 87 3.60 14.52 0.56
CA HIS A 87 2.67 14.27 -0.54
C HIS A 87 1.42 13.52 -0.07
N GLN A 88 1.57 12.58 0.87
CA GLN A 88 0.44 11.86 1.46
C GLN A 88 -0.49 12.81 2.23
N LEU A 89 0.08 13.72 3.03
CA LEU A 89 -0.67 14.72 3.78
C LEU A 89 -1.40 15.69 2.84
N ASP A 90 -0.70 16.22 1.84
CA ASP A 90 -1.29 17.12 0.82
C ASP A 90 -2.42 16.43 0.05
N THR A 91 -2.21 15.19 -0.39
CA THR A 91 -3.25 14.40 -1.07
C THR A 91 -4.48 14.21 -0.19
N PHE A 92 -4.29 13.82 1.07
CA PHE A 92 -5.41 13.60 1.98
C PHE A 92 -6.14 14.90 2.30
N TYR A 93 -5.42 15.97 2.64
CA TYR A 93 -5.99 17.27 2.94
C TYR A 93 -6.84 17.80 1.78
N ASN A 94 -6.30 17.80 0.56
CA ASN A 94 -7.00 18.30 -0.62
C ASN A 94 -8.20 17.43 -1.03
N ALA A 95 -8.28 16.20 -0.54
CA ALA A 95 -9.37 15.26 -0.80
C ALA A 95 -10.56 15.39 0.16
N LEU A 96 -10.38 16.11 1.28
CA LEU A 96 -11.43 16.34 2.26
C LEU A 96 -12.53 17.24 1.71
N ASN A 97 -13.74 17.07 2.24
CA ASN A 97 -14.81 18.03 2.01
C ASN A 97 -14.50 19.36 2.73
N PRO A 98 -15.10 20.48 2.30
CA PRO A 98 -14.80 21.80 2.87
C PRO A 98 -15.01 21.89 4.39
N ASN A 99 -16.03 21.24 4.94
CA ASN A 99 -16.32 21.31 6.37
C ASN A 99 -15.21 20.64 7.20
N ASP A 100 -14.69 19.51 6.72
CA ASP A 100 -13.61 18.79 7.41
C ASP A 100 -12.26 19.50 7.23
N GLN A 101 -12.04 20.19 6.11
CA GLN A 101 -10.87 21.08 5.94
C GLN A 101 -10.93 22.24 6.93
N ASP A 102 -12.06 22.96 6.99
CA ASP A 102 -12.24 24.10 7.89
C ASP A 102 -12.07 23.70 9.37
N ALA A 103 -12.60 22.53 9.75
CA ALA A 103 -12.45 21.99 11.10
C ALA A 103 -10.99 21.65 11.43
N LEU A 104 -10.25 21.09 10.48
CA LEU A 104 -8.84 20.75 10.66
C LEU A 104 -7.97 22.01 10.78
N ASP A 105 -8.21 23.01 9.93
CA ASP A 105 -7.52 24.30 9.98
C ASP A 105 -7.77 25.02 11.31
N SER A 106 -9.01 24.98 11.79
CA SER A 106 -9.39 25.56 13.09
C SER A 106 -8.72 24.88 14.28
N ALA A 107 -8.43 23.57 14.18
CA ALA A 107 -7.76 22.81 15.24
C ALA A 107 -6.22 22.96 15.21
N ALA A 108 -5.65 23.34 14.06
CA ALA A 108 -4.22 23.57 13.88
C ALA A 108 -3.78 25.01 14.24
N GLY A 109 -4.74 25.94 14.39
CA GLY A 109 -4.53 27.36 14.70
C GLY A 109 -4.56 27.73 16.17
#